data_AF-A0A227GTE8-F1
#
_entry.id   AF-A0A227GTE8-F1
#
_cell.length_a   1.000
_cell.length_b   1.000
_cell.length_c   1.000
_cell.angle_alpha   90.00
_cell.angle_beta   90.00
_cell.angle_gamma   90.00
#
_symmetry.space_group_name_H-M   'P 1'
#
loop_
_entity.id
_entity.type
_entity.pdbx_description
1 polymer ?
#
loop_
_entity_poly.entity_id
_entity_poly.type
_entity_poly.pdbx_seq_one_letter_code
_entity_poly.pdbx_strand_id
1 'polypeptide(L)' 'TNTELNTISHNIANASTYGFKGARTEFAAVYNGMQPGGVEVASISQNFDKNGSITGTGRSMDLAINGSGFFVT' A
#
# COMPACT_ATOMS: atom_id res chain seq x y z
N THR A 1 -1.97 18.76 4.94
CA THR A 1 -1.74 18.34 3.54
C THR A 1 -0.35 17.73 3.31
N ASN A 2 0.18 16.93 4.27
CA ASN A 2 1.46 16.22 4.12
C ASN A 2 1.28 14.68 4.01
N THR A 3 0.03 14.21 3.95
CA THR A 3 -0.29 12.78 4.05
C THR A 3 0.20 11.98 2.84
N GLU A 4 0.11 12.56 1.64
CA GLU A 4 0.60 11.91 0.42
C GLU A 4 2.13 11.79 0.41
N LEU A 5 2.84 12.86 0.76
CA LEU A 5 4.30 12.82 0.86
C LEU A 5 4.77 11.84 1.94
N ASN A 6 4.05 11.74 3.06
CA ASN A 6 4.31 10.72 4.08
C ASN A 6 4.10 9.30 3.52
N THR A 7 3.03 9.07 2.75
CA THR A 7 2.75 7.77 2.12
C THR A 7 3.83 7.40 1.10
N ILE A 8 4.25 8.35 0.26
CA ILE A 8 5.34 8.18 -0.70
C ILE A 8 6.65 7.86 0.03
N SER A 9 6.99 8.64 1.07
CA SER A 9 8.20 8.43 1.87
C SER A 9 8.20 7.05 2.53
N HIS A 10 7.05 6.63 3.06
CA HIS A 10 6.89 5.30 3.65
C HIS A 10 7.07 4.17 2.63
N ASN A 11 6.55 4.33 1.40
CA ASN A 11 6.76 3.38 0.32
C ASN A 11 8.24 3.26 -0.07
N ILE A 12 8.95 4.40 -0.19
CA ILE A 12 10.38 4.43 -0.54
C ILE A 12 11.21 3.76 0.57
N ALA A 13 10.95 4.10 1.83
CA ALA A 13 11.67 3.55 2.98
C ALA A 13 11.52 2.02 3.08
N ASN A 14 10.40 1.46 2.61
CA ASN A 14 10.10 0.02 2.68
C ASN A 14 10.26 -0.72 1.34
N ALA A 15 10.85 -0.08 0.32
CA ALA A 15 10.97 -0.67 -1.02
C ALA A 15 11.78 -1.99 -1.05
N SER A 16 12.65 -2.20 -0.06
CA SER A 16 13.49 -3.41 0.07
C SER A 16 12.97 -4.43 1.08
N THR A 17 11.78 -4.22 1.65
CA THR A 17 11.19 -5.13 2.65
C THR A 17 10.42 -6.25 1.96
N TYR A 18 10.80 -7.51 2.22
CA TYR A 18 10.11 -8.68 1.67
C TYR A 18 8.63 -8.71 2.09
N GLY A 19 7.74 -8.92 1.12
CA GLY A 19 6.30 -8.98 1.37
C GLY A 19 5.61 -7.62 1.57
N PHE A 20 6.34 -6.49 1.49
CA PHE A 20 5.74 -5.16 1.60
C PHE A 20 4.71 -4.90 0.48
N LYS A 21 3.56 -4.34 0.87
CA LYS A 21 2.50 -3.91 -0.05
C LYS A 21 2.44 -2.38 -0.03
N GLY A 22 2.76 -1.77 -1.18
CA GLY A 22 2.78 -0.32 -1.32
C GLY A 22 1.40 0.29 -1.11
N ALA A 23 1.35 1.50 -0.57
CA ALA A 23 0.11 2.22 -0.29
C ALA A 23 -0.05 3.48 -1.15
N ARG A 24 -1.28 3.95 -1.32
CA ARG A 24 -1.60 5.23 -1.96
C ARG A 24 -2.58 6.04 -1.11
N THR A 25 -2.44 7.35 -1.14
CA THR A 25 -3.42 8.27 -0.53
C THR A 25 -4.57 8.50 -1.52
N GLU A 26 -5.80 8.37 -1.07
CA GLU A 26 -7.01 8.60 -1.86
C GLU A 26 -7.71 9.86 -1.37
N PHE A 27 -8.07 10.74 -2.30
CA PHE A 27 -8.67 12.03 -2.02
C PHE A 27 -10.14 12.05 -2.44
N ALA A 28 -10.97 12.75 -1.65
CA ALA A 28 -12.37 13.01 -1.99
C ALA A 28 -12.68 14.50 -1.88
N ALA A 29 -13.62 14.95 -2.71
CA ALA A 29 -14.17 16.29 -2.61
C ALA A 29 -15.19 16.37 -1.47
N VAL A 30 -15.08 17.41 -0.65
CA VAL A 30 -16.03 17.69 0.42
C VAL A 30 -17.07 18.67 -0.10
N TYR A 31 -18.35 18.41 0.17
CA TYR A 31 -19.47 19.30 -0.16
C TYR A 31 -20.33 19.54 1.08
N ASN A 32 -20.61 20.80 1.37
CA ASN A 32 -21.50 21.22 2.46
C ASN A 32 -22.84 21.63 1.85
N GLY A 33 -23.70 20.65 1.58
CA GLY A 33 -24.89 20.85 0.74
C GLY A 33 -24.47 21.01 -0.72
N MET A 34 -24.85 22.13 -1.36
CA MET A 34 -24.46 22.46 -2.74
C MET A 34 -23.15 23.26 -2.82
N GLN A 35 -22.55 23.63 -1.69
CA GLN A 35 -21.34 24.45 -1.65
C GLN A 35 -20.08 23.56 -1.67
N PRO A 36 -19.12 23.77 -2.59
CA PRO A 36 -17.82 23.12 -2.54
C PRO A 36 -17.07 23.45 -1.23
N GLY A 37 -16.63 22.42 -0.52
CA GLY A 37 -15.96 22.49 0.78
C GLY A 37 -14.47 22.16 0.77
N GLY A 38 -13.91 21.79 -0.39
CA GLY A 38 -12.49 21.50 -0.58
C GLY A 38 -12.20 20.02 -0.84
N VAL A 39 -11.00 19.57 -0.48
CA VAL A 39 -10.53 18.20 -0.65
C VAL A 39 -10.01 17.67 0.68
N GLU A 40 -10.36 16.43 0.99
CA GLU A 40 -9.84 15.71 2.14
C GLU A 40 -9.25 14.36 1.73
N VAL A 41 -8.46 13.78 2.64
CA VAL A 41 -8.00 12.39 2.49
C VAL A 41 -9.16 11.49 2.89
N ALA A 42 -9.69 10.73 1.92
CA ALA A 42 -10.74 9.76 2.16
C ALA A 42 -10.19 8.46 2.75
N SER A 43 -9.03 8.00 2.25
CA SER A 43 -8.42 6.76 2.70
C SER A 43 -6.92 6.69 2.38
N ILE A 44 -6.23 5.73 2.99
CA ILE A 44 -4.94 5.24 2.53
C ILE A 44 -5.11 3.76 2.23
N SER A 45 -5.00 3.36 0.96
CA SER A 45 -5.24 1.99 0.51
C SER A 45 -3.94 1.30 0.14
N GLN A 46 -3.80 0.02 0.53
CA GLN A 46 -2.68 -0.83 0.13
C GLN A 46 -3.00 -1.58 -1.16
N ASN A 47 -2.00 -1.74 -2.02
CA ASN A 47 -2.12 -2.49 -3.26
C ASN A 47 -1.78 -3.97 -3.04
N PHE A 48 -2.82 -4.81 -2.95
CA PHE A 48 -2.70 -6.26 -2.88
C PHE A 48 -2.78 -6.95 -4.24
N ASP A 49 -3.28 -6.27 -5.27
CA ASP A 49 -3.47 -6.81 -6.62
C ASP A 49 -2.14 -7.03 -7.35
N LYS A 50 -1.08 -6.34 -6.92
CA LYS A 50 0.26 -6.49 -7.47
C LYS A 50 1.09 -7.50 -6.67
N ASN A 51 1.58 -8.52 -7.37
CA ASN A 51 2.62 -9.41 -6.86
C ASN A 51 4.01 -8.80 -7.11
N GLY A 52 4.90 -8.99 -6.14
CA GLY A 52 6.32 -8.65 -6.28
C GLY A 52 7.10 -9.77 -6.98
N SER A 53 8.38 -9.52 -7.25
CA SER A 53 9.28 -10.58 -7.74
C SER A 53 9.54 -11.58 -6.62
N ILE A 54 9.48 -12.87 -6.95
CA ILE A 54 9.88 -13.95 -6.04
C ILE A 54 11.35 -14.29 -6.32
N THR A 55 12.19 -14.20 -5.30
CA THR A 55 13.62 -14.54 -5.38
C THR A 55 13.88 -15.77 -4.53
N GLY A 56 14.45 -16.82 -5.14
CA GLY A 56 14.85 -18.02 -4.40
C GLY A 56 16.05 -17.75 -3.49
N THR A 57 16.00 -18.28 -2.27
CA THR A 57 17.07 -18.10 -1.27
C THR A 57 17.95 -19.34 -1.09
N GLY A 58 17.52 -20.51 -1.59
CA GLY A 58 18.21 -21.79 -1.41
C GLY A 58 17.98 -22.46 -0.05
N ARG A 59 17.18 -21.86 0.85
CA ARG A 59 16.83 -22.44 2.14
C ARG A 59 15.50 -23.18 2.07
N SER A 60 15.44 -24.37 2.67
CA SER A 60 14.24 -25.24 2.62
C SER A 60 13.03 -24.70 3.37
N MET A 61 13.23 -23.74 4.28
CA MET A 61 12.18 -23.14 5.11
C MET A 61 11.78 -21.72 4.69
N ASP A 62 12.28 -21.25 3.54
CA ASP A 62 11.89 -19.95 2.99
C ASP A 62 10.78 -20.18 1.96
N LEU A 63 9.56 -19.77 2.30
CA LEU A 63 8.36 -19.97 1.48
C LEU A 63 7.80 -18.63 1.00
N ALA A 64 7.26 -18.61 -0.21
CA ALA A 64 6.55 -17.48 -0.78
C ALA A 64 5.21 -17.94 -1.39
N ILE A 65 4.17 -17.11 -1.26
CA ILE A 65 2.88 -17.36 -1.89
C ILE A 65 2.92 -16.77 -3.31
N ASN A 66 2.63 -17.60 -4.31
CA ASN A 66 2.43 -17.16 -5.69
C ASN A 66 0.93 -17.10 -5.98
N GLY A 67 0.37 -15.88 -6.01
CA GLY A 67 -1.06 -15.63 -6.11
C GLY A 67 -1.62 -15.02 -4.84
N SER A 68 -2.94 -15.11 -4.67
CA SER A 68 -3.64 -14.56 -3.50
C SER A 68 -3.55 -15.51 -2.31
N GLY A 69 -3.28 -14.96 -1.13
CA GLY A 69 -3.27 -15.72 0.12
C GLY A 69 -2.40 -15.06 1.18
N PHE A 70 -2.57 -15.52 2.43
CA PHE A 70 -1.75 -15.13 3.57
C PHE A 70 -1.30 -16.38 4.31
N PHE A 71 -0.10 -16.33 4.90
CA PHE A 71 0.28 -17.32 5.89
C PHE A 71 -0.53 -17.08 7.17
N VAL A 72 -0.88 -18.18 7.86
CA VAL A 72 -1.64 -18.17 9.13
C VAL A 72 -0.81 -18.88 10.20
N THR A 73 -1.07 -18.54 11.46
CA THR A 73 -0.46 -19.18 12.64
C THR A 73 -1.41 -20.18 13.27
#